data_AF-A0A0K1UAM3-F1
#
_entry.id   AF-A0A0K1UAM3-F1
#
_cell.length_a   1.000
_cell.length_b   1.000
_cell.length_c   1.000
_cell.angle_alpha   90.00
_cell.angle_beta   90.00
_cell.angle_gamma   90.00
#
_symmetry.space_group_name_H-M   'P 1'
#
loop_
_entity.id
_entity.type
_entity.pdbx_description
1 polymer ?
#
loop_
_entity_poly.entity_id
_entity_poly.type
_entity_poly.pdbx_seq_one_letter_code
_entity_poly.pdbx_strand_id
1 'polypeptide(L)'
;MNHSQPFSISRKSFANRLASALAFSMQIPDGNHLVAVLGEGDESSNLAALTNWVENELWLMDDENLQDPLPALLNSLERVLTSAQELFA
;
A
#
# COMPACT_ATOMS: atom_id res chain seq x y z
N MET A 1 16.34 -20.50 -26.53
CA MET A 1 14.98 -20.74 -26.01
C MET A 1 14.44 -19.39 -25.55
N ASN A 2 13.39 -18.90 -26.23
CA ASN A 2 12.85 -17.56 -26.07
C ASN A 2 11.84 -17.60 -24.91
N HIS A 3 12.21 -17.11 -23.72
CA HIS A 3 11.27 -16.96 -22.61
C HIS A 3 10.41 -15.72 -22.85
N SER A 4 9.37 -15.87 -23.67
CA SER A 4 8.29 -14.89 -23.76
C SER A 4 7.54 -14.87 -22.42
N GLN A 5 7.90 -13.96 -21.51
CA GLN A 5 7.10 -13.65 -20.32
C GLN A 5 5.95 -12.72 -20.79
N PRO A 6 4.70 -13.17 -20.98
CA PRO A 6 3.72 -12.39 -21.72
C PRO A 6 3.00 -11.34 -20.86
N PHE A 7 3.26 -11.26 -19.55
CA PHE A 7 2.51 -10.40 -18.64
C PHE A 7 3.41 -9.80 -17.56
N SER A 8 4.09 -8.69 -17.87
CA SER A 8 4.67 -7.85 -16.82
C SER A 8 3.54 -7.03 -16.19
N ILE A 9 3.15 -7.37 -14.96
CA ILE A 9 2.19 -6.57 -14.19
C ILE A 9 2.86 -5.22 -13.92
N SER A 10 2.18 -4.12 -14.24
CA SER A 10 2.73 -2.78 -13.93
C SER A 10 2.88 -2.64 -12.42
N ARG A 11 3.94 -1.96 -11.96
CA ARG A 11 4.18 -1.72 -10.53
C ARG A 11 2.96 -1.13 -9.84
N LYS A 12 2.31 -0.16 -10.49
CA LYS A 12 1.07 0.46 -10.03
C LYS A 12 -0.09 -0.53 -9.91
N SER A 13 -0.25 -1.44 -10.87
CA SER A 13 -1.27 -2.51 -10.78
C SER A 13 -0.97 -3.50 -9.65
N PHE A 14 0.30 -3.81 -9.40
CA PHE A 14 0.70 -4.67 -8.28
C PHE A 14 0.47 -3.98 -6.92
N ALA A 15 0.90 -2.74 -6.79
CA ALA A 15 0.66 -1.90 -5.61
C ALA A 15 -0.84 -1.78 -5.32
N ASN A 16 -1.67 -1.56 -6.35
CA ASN A 16 -3.12 -1.49 -6.18
C ASN A 16 -3.75 -2.80 -5.67
N ARG A 17 -3.26 -3.96 -6.14
CA ARG A 17 -3.71 -5.26 -5.63
C ARG A 17 -3.32 -5.48 -4.17
N LEU A 18 -2.09 -5.11 -3.81
CA LEU A 18 -1.62 -5.18 -2.42
C LEU A 18 -2.40 -4.22 -1.53
N ALA A 19 -2.59 -2.97 -1.95
CA ALA A 19 -3.43 -1.99 -1.26
C ALA A 19 -4.86 -2.51 -1.06
N SER A 20 -5.45 -3.15 -2.07
CA SER A 20 -6.78 -3.76 -1.94
C SER A 20 -6.80 -4.89 -0.91
N ALA A 21 -5.76 -5.73 -0.88
CA ALA A 21 -5.63 -6.81 0.11
C ALA A 21 -5.46 -6.25 1.53
N LEU A 22 -4.64 -5.21 1.70
CA LEU A 22 -4.45 -4.52 2.97
C LEU A 22 -5.74 -3.87 3.45
N ALA A 23 -6.44 -3.13 2.58
CA ALA A 23 -7.71 -2.49 2.91
C ALA A 23 -8.75 -3.52 3.36
N PHE A 24 -8.85 -4.66 2.66
CA PHE A 24 -9.73 -5.75 3.07
C PHE A 24 -9.30 -6.35 4.42
N SER A 25 -8.01 -6.67 4.59
CA SER A 25 -7.48 -7.31 5.80
C SER A 25 -7.65 -6.45 7.04
N MET A 26 -7.51 -5.13 6.91
CA MET A 26 -7.59 -4.16 8.01
C MET A 26 -8.98 -3.53 8.13
N GLN A 27 -9.96 -3.99 7.35
CA GLN A 27 -11.32 -3.46 7.33
C GLN A 27 -11.36 -1.93 7.11
N ILE A 28 -10.46 -1.42 6.27
CA ILE A 28 -10.41 0.00 5.92
C ILE A 28 -11.67 0.32 5.10
N PRO A 29 -12.52 1.25 5.55
CA PRO A 29 -13.74 1.59 4.83
C PRO A 29 -13.43 2.41 3.57
N ASP A 30 -14.40 2.42 2.65
CA ASP A 30 -14.45 3.41 1.57
C ASP A 30 -14.51 4.84 2.15
N GLY A 31 -14.01 5.81 1.39
CA GLY A 31 -13.93 7.22 1.80
C GLY A 31 -12.56 7.82 1.49
N ASN A 32 -12.19 8.90 2.17
CA ASN A 32 -10.94 9.66 1.94
C ASN A 32 -10.19 10.06 3.23
N HIS A 33 -10.59 9.53 4.39
CA HIS A 33 -9.98 9.84 5.69
C HIS A 33 -8.48 9.49 5.77
N LEU A 34 -8.03 8.46 5.05
CA LEU A 34 -6.63 8.05 5.01
C LEU A 34 -5.77 8.93 4.09
N VAL A 35 -6.37 9.79 3.27
CA VAL A 35 -5.59 10.71 2.41
C VAL A 35 -4.72 11.63 3.25
N ALA A 36 -5.23 12.11 4.39
CA ALA A 36 -4.46 12.97 5.30
C ALA A 36 -3.37 12.23 6.09
N VAL A 37 -3.39 10.90 6.11
CA VAL A 37 -2.48 10.06 6.91
C VAL A 37 -1.42 9.40 6.03
N LEU A 38 -1.83 8.90 4.86
CA LEU A 38 -1.01 8.08 3.95
C LEU A 38 -0.71 8.78 2.62
N GLY A 39 -1.54 9.74 2.22
CA GLY A 39 -1.48 10.38 0.92
C GLY A 39 -0.67 11.67 0.92
N GLU A 40 -0.44 12.19 -0.29
CA GLU A 40 0.15 13.52 -0.50
C GLU A 40 -0.91 14.62 -0.63
N GLY A 41 -2.19 14.25 -0.64
CA GLY A 41 -3.33 15.18 -0.66
C GLY A 41 -4.04 15.29 -2.01
N ASP A 42 -3.48 14.68 -3.05
CA ASP A 42 -4.06 14.63 -4.40
C ASP A 42 -4.94 13.38 -4.63
N GLU A 43 -4.96 12.45 -3.68
CA GLU A 43 -5.71 11.21 -3.81
C GLU A 43 -7.20 11.39 -3.55
N SER A 44 -8.03 10.78 -4.41
CA SER A 44 -9.48 10.88 -4.33
C SER A 44 -10.14 9.89 -3.36
N SER A 45 -9.39 8.94 -2.81
CA SER A 45 -9.91 7.90 -1.90
C SER A 45 -8.83 7.27 -1.03
N ASN A 46 -9.27 6.59 0.03
CA ASN A 46 -8.44 5.76 0.91
C ASN A 46 -7.66 4.71 0.12
N LEU A 47 -8.30 4.06 -0.86
CA LEU A 47 -7.62 3.06 -1.68
C LEU A 47 -6.56 3.69 -2.60
N ALA A 48 -6.80 4.90 -3.10
CA ALA A 48 -5.82 5.62 -3.91
C ALA A 48 -4.61 6.05 -3.05
N ALA A 49 -4.85 6.63 -1.87
CA ALA A 49 -3.80 6.98 -0.91
C ALA A 49 -2.99 5.73 -0.50
N LEU A 50 -3.68 4.63 -0.19
CA LEU A 50 -3.03 3.38 0.16
C LEU A 50 -2.25 2.77 -1.02
N THR A 51 -2.73 2.91 -2.25
CA THR A 51 -1.99 2.46 -3.45
C THR A 51 -0.68 3.23 -3.62
N ASN A 52 -0.71 4.55 -3.47
CA ASN A 52 0.49 5.39 -3.54
C ASN A 52 1.46 5.08 -2.40
N TRP A 53 0.96 4.93 -1.17
CA TRP A 53 1.75 4.53 -0.02
C TRP A 53 2.44 3.17 -0.23
N VAL A 54 1.70 2.15 -0.71
CA VAL A 54 2.28 0.84 -1.03
C VAL A 54 3.34 0.96 -2.12
N GLU A 55 3.11 1.76 -3.16
CA GLU A 55 4.09 1.96 -4.23
C GLU A 55 5.42 2.52 -3.68
N ASN A 56 5.35 3.48 -2.76
CA ASN A 56 6.49 4.05 -2.07
C ASN A 56 7.17 3.06 -1.12
N GLU A 57 6.43 2.31 -0.31
CA GLU A 57 7.01 1.29 0.57
C GLU A 57 7.75 0.22 -0.24
N LEU A 58 7.19 -0.25 -1.35
CA LEU A 58 7.86 -1.18 -2.25
C LEU A 58 9.16 -0.60 -2.84
N TRP A 59 9.31 0.73 -2.92
CA TRP A 59 10.57 1.35 -3.38
C TRP A 59 11.65 1.35 -2.30
N LEU A 60 11.25 1.32 -1.04
CA LEU A 60 12.13 1.36 0.12
C LEU A 60 12.48 -0.03 0.65
N MET A 61 11.72 -1.06 0.27
CA MET A 61 11.99 -2.45 0.65
C MET A 61 13.27 -3.00 0.02
N ASP A 62 13.99 -3.79 0.81
CA ASP A 62 15.08 -4.64 0.33
C ASP A 62 14.56 -5.87 -0.45
N ASP A 63 15.49 -6.57 -1.10
CA ASP A 63 15.19 -7.73 -1.95
C ASP A 63 14.53 -8.89 -1.21
N GLU A 64 14.77 -9.07 0.10
CA GLU A 64 14.16 -10.16 0.88
C GLU A 64 12.68 -9.84 1.14
N ASN A 65 12.39 -8.61 1.56
CA ASN A 65 11.01 -8.15 1.77
C ASN A 65 10.21 -8.04 0.47
N LEU A 66 10.85 -7.79 -0.68
CA LEU A 66 10.18 -7.75 -1.98
C LEU A 66 9.68 -9.13 -2.45
N GLN A 67 10.24 -10.25 -1.95
CA GLN A 67 9.76 -11.58 -2.30
C GLN A 67 8.39 -11.89 -1.68
N ASP A 68 8.14 -11.40 -0.46
CA ASP A 68 6.85 -11.48 0.22
C ASP A 68 6.55 -10.16 0.95
N PRO A 69 6.03 -9.15 0.22
CA PRO A 69 5.89 -7.79 0.78
C PRO A 69 4.70 -7.65 1.72
N LEU A 70 3.74 -8.58 1.71
CA LEU A 70 2.49 -8.44 2.48
C LEU A 70 2.70 -8.34 3.99
N PRO A 71 3.50 -9.21 4.64
CA PRO A 71 3.75 -9.10 6.08
C PRO A 71 4.43 -7.78 6.46
N ALA A 72 5.40 -7.32 5.66
CA ALA A 72 6.10 -6.07 5.90
C ALA A 72 5.14 -4.87 5.77
N LEU A 73 4.33 -4.84 4.71
CA LEU A 73 3.32 -3.81 4.48
C LEU A 73 2.27 -3.76 5.60
N LEU A 74 1.77 -4.91 6.07
CA LEU A 74 0.81 -4.97 7.19
C LEU A 74 1.40 -4.35 8.46
N ASN A 75 2.62 -4.75 8.84
CA ASN A 75 3.30 -4.23 10.03
C ASN A 75 3.60 -2.73 9.91
N SER A 76 4.01 -2.24 8.74
CA SER A 76 4.23 -0.81 8.51
C SER A 76 2.92 -0.03 8.59
N LEU A 77 1.85 -0.53 7.96
CA LEU A 77 0.56 0.14 7.94
C LEU A 77 -0.07 0.22 9.33
N GLU A 78 -0.02 -0.86 10.11
CA GLU A 78 -0.49 -0.87 11.50
C GLU A 78 0.22 0.22 12.32
N ARG A 79 1.55 0.29 12.25
CA ARG A 79 2.33 1.31 12.95
C ARG A 79 1.93 2.73 12.55
N VAL A 80 1.79 3.00 11.25
CA VAL A 80 1.40 4.33 10.75
C VAL A 80 0.02 4.72 11.26
N LEU A 81 -0.96 3.81 11.22
CA LEU A 81 -2.32 4.09 11.68
C LEU A 81 -2.38 4.29 13.19
N THR A 82 -1.65 3.51 13.98
CA THR A 82 -1.56 3.71 15.43
C THR A 82 -0.94 5.06 15.77
N SER A 83 0.17 5.44 15.13
CA SER A 83 0.78 6.75 15.36
C SER A 83 -0.12 7.90 14.94
N ALA A 84 -0.88 7.75 13.85
CA ALA A 84 -1.85 8.77 13.43
C ALA A 84 -2.97 8.94 14.47
N GLN A 85 -3.47 7.85 15.06
CA GLN A 85 -4.48 7.92 16.12
C GLN A 85 -3.99 8.73 17.34
N GLU A 86 -2.73 8.58 17.74
CA GLU A 86 -2.14 9.33 18.85
C GLU A 86 -2.03 10.84 18.56
N LEU A 87 -1.87 11.23 17.30
CA LEU A 87 -1.76 12.64 16.89
C LEU A 87 -3.11 13.37 16.83
N PHE A 88 -4.20 12.62 16.67
CA PHE A 88 -5.57 13.16 16.54
C PHE A 88 -6.47 12.88 17.76
N ALA A 89 -5.93 12.28 18.82
CA ALA A 89 -6.60 12.04 20.11
C ALA A 89 -6.37 13.20 21.09
#